data_AF-A0A924UEI0-F1
#
_entry.id   AF-A0A924UEI0-F1
#
_cell.length_a   1.000
_cell.length_b   1.000
_cell.length_c   1.000
_cell.angle_alpha   90.00
_cell.angle_beta   90.00
_cell.angle_gamma   90.00
#
_symmetry.space_group_name_H-M   'P 1'
#
loop_
_entity.id
_entity.type
_entity.pdbx_description
1 polymer ?
#
loop_
_entity_poly.entity_id
_entity_poly.type
_entity_poly.pdbx_seq_one_letter_code
_entity_poly.pdbx_strand_id
1 'polypeptide(L)'
;MTRLGVRRFLLPAALMLLAFVPSLVALMRVVQVPMGALPDDKLYLASTPISLFLHALCGATFALSAPLQLFPTMRRRFPKLHRRTGWVLVLTGVTIAVTGLVMVAL
;
A
#
# COMPACT_ATOMS: atom_id res chain seq x y z
N MET A 1 -4.08 32.01 -6.35
CA MET A 1 -4.37 30.67 -5.80
C MET A 1 -4.40 30.77 -4.27
N THR A 2 -5.56 30.63 -3.63
CA THR A 2 -5.68 30.79 -2.17
C THR A 2 -4.84 29.73 -1.44
N ARG A 3 -4.19 30.06 -0.30
CA ARG A 3 -3.37 29.11 0.49
C ARG A 3 -4.07 27.78 0.80
N LEU A 4 -5.41 27.79 0.84
CA LEU A 4 -6.29 26.62 0.98
C LEU A 4 -6.21 25.65 -0.22
N GLY A 5 -5.99 26.15 -1.44
CA GLY A 5 -5.87 25.34 -2.65
C GLY A 5 -4.61 24.48 -2.66
N VAL A 6 -3.45 25.07 -2.34
CA VAL A 6 -2.15 24.38 -2.35
C VAL A 6 -2.11 23.27 -1.29
N ARG A 7 -2.60 23.53 -0.07
CA ARG A 7 -2.67 22.52 1.00
C ARG A 7 -3.48 21.27 0.61
N ARG A 8 -4.52 21.41 -0.23
CA ARG A 8 -5.36 20.30 -0.68
C ARG A 8 -4.62 19.31 -1.60
N PHE A 9 -3.55 19.74 -2.26
CA PHE A 9 -2.73 18.90 -3.14
C PHE A 9 -1.44 18.41 -2.46
N LEU A 10 -0.91 19.17 -1.50
CA LEU A 10 0.28 18.79 -0.74
C LEU A 10 0.07 17.52 0.08
N LEU A 11 -1.08 17.37 0.76
CA LEU A 11 -1.34 16.18 1.58
C LEU A 11 -1.34 14.88 0.75
N PRO A 12 -2.13 14.74 -0.34
CA PRO A 12 -2.07 13.56 -1.19
C PRO A 12 -0.66 13.31 -1.76
N ALA A 13 0.05 14.35 -2.19
CA ALA A 13 1.41 14.20 -2.72
C ALA A 13 2.40 13.71 -1.65
N ALA A 14 2.33 14.25 -0.44
CA ALA A 14 3.16 13.84 0.68
C ALA A 14 2.88 12.39 1.10
N LEU A 15 1.61 11.98 1.13
CA LEU A 15 1.23 10.58 1.40
C LEU A 15 1.76 9.63 0.32
N MET A 16 1.72 10.04 -0.95
CA MET A 16 2.25 9.22 -2.05
C MET A 16 3.76 9.05 -1.95
N LEU A 17 4.49 10.12 -1.62
CA LEU A 17 5.92 10.04 -1.35
C LEU A 17 6.22 9.15 -0.13
N LEU A 18 5.46 9.31 0.96
CA LEU A 18 5.62 8.51 2.16
C LEU A 18 5.37 7.02 1.90
N ALA A 19 4.43 6.67 1.02
CA ALA A 19 4.10 5.31 0.65
C ALA A 19 5.22 4.57 -0.11
N PHE A 20 6.18 5.28 -0.72
CA PHE A 20 7.31 4.63 -1.38
C PHE A 20 8.23 3.91 -0.39
N VAL A 21 8.48 4.49 0.78
CA VAL A 21 9.40 3.93 1.78
C VAL A 21 8.96 2.53 2.23
N PRO A 22 7.74 2.32 2.76
CA PRO A 22 7.29 0.98 3.15
C PRO A 22 7.16 0.03 1.96
N SER A 23 6.84 0.53 0.76
CA SER A 23 6.76 -0.30 -0.45
C SER A 23 8.13 -0.87 -0.87
N LEU A 24 9.19 -0.07 -0.76
CA LEU A 24 10.56 -0.53 -1.00
C LEU A 24 11.00 -1.54 0.06
N VAL A 25 10.68 -1.30 1.33
CA VAL A 25 10.95 -2.27 2.40
C VAL A 25 10.22 -3.58 2.15
N ALA A 26 8.94 -3.54 1.76
CA ALA A 26 8.16 -4.73 1.44
C ALA A 26 8.77 -5.50 0.25
N LEU A 27 9.18 -4.80 -0.81
CA LEU A 27 9.86 -5.39 -1.96
C LEU A 27 11.18 -6.08 -1.54
N MET A 28 11.98 -5.43 -0.70
CA MET A 28 13.21 -6.00 -0.15
C MET A 28 12.91 -7.31 0.60
N ARG A 29 11.85 -7.37 1.41
CA ARG A 29 11.46 -8.60 2.12
C ARG A 29 11.05 -9.72 1.17
N VAL A 30 10.28 -9.41 0.13
CA VAL A 30 9.88 -10.38 -0.91
C VAL A 30 11.11 -11.00 -1.60
N VAL A 31 12.18 -10.23 -1.81
CA VAL A 31 13.43 -10.72 -2.40
C VAL A 31 14.30 -11.47 -1.38
N GLN A 32 14.33 -11.02 -0.12
CA GLN A 32 15.16 -11.64 0.93
C GLN A 32 14.71 -13.06 1.31
N VAL A 33 13.40 -13.34 1.28
CA VAL A 33 12.85 -14.66 1.60
C VAL A 33 13.46 -15.77 0.73
N PRO A 34 13.38 -15.74 -0.61
CA PRO A 34 13.96 -16.79 -1.45
C PRO A 34 15.50 -16.83 -1.41
N MET A 35 16.15 -15.72 -1.03
CA MET A 35 17.60 -15.66 -0.89
C MET A 35 18.11 -16.18 0.46
N GLY A 36 17.22 -16.50 1.41
CA GLY A 36 17.61 -16.85 2.77
C GLY A 36 18.34 -15.73 3.51
N ALA A 37 18.12 -14.47 3.10
CA ALA A 37 18.86 -13.30 3.56
C ALA A 37 18.03 -12.40 4.50
N LEU A 38 17.06 -12.99 5.20
CA LEU A 38 16.27 -12.28 6.20
C LEU A 38 17.09 -12.06 7.49
N PRO A 39 16.96 -10.89 8.13
CA PRO A 39 17.43 -10.70 9.51
C PRO A 39 16.75 -11.66 10.49
N ASP A 40 17.44 -11.99 11.58
CA ASP A 40 16.99 -12.93 12.60
C ASP A 40 15.60 -12.57 13.17
N ASP A 41 15.33 -11.28 13.39
CA ASP A 41 14.06 -10.77 13.92
C ASP A 41 12.89 -10.82 12.91
N LYS A 42 13.14 -11.36 11.70
CA LYS A 42 12.19 -11.43 10.59
C LYS A 42 12.10 -12.83 9.96
N LEU A 43 12.73 -13.84 10.54
CA LEU A 43 12.71 -15.21 10.00
C LEU A 43 11.31 -15.81 9.89
N TYR A 44 10.36 -15.38 10.74
CA TYR A 44 8.96 -15.79 10.65
C TYR A 44 8.30 -15.45 9.30
N LEU A 45 8.80 -14.45 8.56
CA LEU A 45 8.27 -14.14 7.23
C LEU A 45 8.51 -15.27 6.21
N ALA A 46 9.49 -16.14 6.46
CA ALA A 46 9.76 -17.30 5.62
C ALA A 46 8.77 -18.46 5.84
N SER A 47 8.04 -18.49 6.96
CA SER A 47 6.99 -19.51 7.21
C SER A 47 5.70 -19.22 6.42
N THR A 48 5.48 -17.96 6.04
CA THR A 48 4.25 -17.50 5.37
C THR A 48 4.51 -16.73 4.06
N PRO A 49 5.31 -17.29 3.11
CA PRO A 49 5.81 -16.55 1.94
C PRO A 49 4.70 -16.08 0.98
N ILE A 50 3.63 -16.88 0.83
CA ILE A 50 2.47 -16.50 0.02
C ILE A 50 1.75 -15.30 0.65
N SER A 51 1.59 -15.31 1.98
CA SER A 51 0.96 -14.22 2.71
C SER A 51 1.78 -12.94 2.59
N LEU A 52 3.11 -13.02 2.76
CA LEU A 52 4.01 -11.90 2.56
C LEU A 52 3.89 -11.30 1.16
N PHE A 53 3.92 -12.14 0.12
CA PHE A 53 3.83 -11.67 -1.27
C PHE A 53 2.52 -10.92 -1.54
N LEU A 54 1.39 -11.52 -1.14
CA LEU A 54 0.08 -10.89 -1.29
C LEU A 54 -0.04 -9.61 -0.47
N HIS A 55 0.46 -9.61 0.77
CA HIS A 55 0.47 -8.43 1.62
C HIS A 55 1.29 -7.29 1.01
N ALA A 56 2.49 -7.58 0.51
CA ALA A 56 3.36 -6.60 -0.11
C ALA A 56 2.75 -6.02 -1.40
N LEU A 57 2.24 -6.89 -2.28
CA LEU A 57 1.65 -6.48 -3.57
C LEU A 57 0.39 -5.63 -3.36
N CYS A 58 -0.54 -6.12 -2.53
CA CYS A 58 -1.76 -5.38 -2.22
C CYS A 58 -1.45 -4.11 -1.42
N GLY A 59 -0.51 -4.17 -0.47
CA GLY A 59 -0.03 -3.03 0.33
C GLY A 59 0.51 -1.90 -0.53
N ALA A 60 1.42 -2.21 -1.45
CA ALA A 60 1.97 -1.23 -2.40
C ALA A 60 0.86 -0.66 -3.30
N THR A 61 0.00 -1.52 -3.84
CA THR A 61 -1.14 -1.09 -4.68
C THR A 61 -2.07 -0.14 -3.92
N PHE A 62 -2.41 -0.48 -2.68
CA PHE A 62 -3.26 0.33 -1.81
C PHE A 62 -2.61 1.66 -1.47
N ALA A 63 -1.38 1.63 -0.95
CA ALA A 63 -0.70 2.82 -0.45
C ALA A 63 -0.37 3.83 -1.56
N LEU A 64 -0.01 3.37 -2.76
CA LEU A 64 0.26 4.23 -3.92
C LEU A 64 -1.02 4.76 -4.57
N SER A 65 -2.12 4.00 -4.53
CA SER A 65 -3.39 4.40 -5.16
C SER A 65 -4.30 5.22 -4.24
N ALA A 66 -4.22 5.04 -2.92
CA ALA A 66 -5.10 5.70 -1.95
C ALA A 66 -5.04 7.24 -2.01
N PRO A 67 -3.86 7.89 -2.16
CA PRO A 67 -3.79 9.34 -2.29
C PRO A 67 -4.57 9.88 -3.50
N LEU A 68 -4.70 9.10 -4.58
CA LEU A 68 -5.49 9.48 -5.76
C LEU A 68 -6.96 9.76 -5.41
N GLN A 69 -7.51 9.11 -4.37
CA GLN A 69 -8.86 9.35 -3.87
C GLN A 69 -9.03 10.71 -3.20
N LEU A 70 -7.94 11.25 -2.63
CA LEU A 70 -7.96 12.48 -1.85
C LEU A 70 -7.90 13.73 -2.75
N PHE A 71 -7.51 13.59 -4.01
CA PHE A 71 -7.48 14.70 -4.96
C PHE A 71 -8.92 15.18 -5.26
N PRO A 72 -9.26 16.46 -4.94
CA PRO A 72 -10.61 16.98 -5.18
C PRO A 72 -11.02 16.92 -6.66
N THR A 73 -10.05 17.05 -7.57
CA THR A 73 -10.23 16.97 -9.01
C THR A 73 -10.67 15.57 -9.46
N MET A 74 -10.13 14.51 -8.85
CA MET A 74 -10.46 13.12 -9.18
C MET A 74 -11.95 12.85 -8.92
N ARG A 75 -12.44 13.23 -7.74
CA ARG A 75 -13.85 13.06 -7.36
C ARG A 75 -14.81 13.87 -8.23
N ARG A 76 -14.43 15.10 -8.61
CA ARG A 76 -15.30 16.03 -9.35
C ARG A 76 -15.32 15.77 -10.85
N ARG A 77 -14.17 15.48 -11.46
CA ARG A 77 -14.05 15.31 -12.92
C ARG A 77 -14.15 13.84 -13.36
N PHE A 78 -13.78 12.89 -12.52
CA PHE A 78 -13.69 11.47 -12.89
C PHE A 78 -14.41 10.54 -11.88
N PRO A 79 -15.73 10.71 -11.65
CA PRO A 79 -16.47 9.96 -10.62
C PRO A 79 -16.50 8.45 -10.88
N LYS A 80 -16.50 8.00 -12.14
CA LYS A 80 -16.40 6.57 -12.48
C LYS A 80 -15.04 5.99 -12.10
N LEU A 81 -13.95 6.72 -12.36
CA LEU A 81 -12.59 6.31 -11.99
C LEU A 81 -12.43 6.28 -10.48
N HIS A 82 -12.93 7.29 -9.77
CA HIS A 82 -12.98 7.33 -8.30
C HIS A 82 -13.66 6.08 -7.71
N ARG A 83 -14.82 5.68 -8.25
CA ARG A 83 -15.51 4.46 -7.79
C ARG A 83 -14.74 3.17 -8.08
N ARG A 84 -14.20 3.01 -9.30
CA ARG A 84 -13.42 1.81 -9.67
C ARG A 84 -12.15 1.66 -8.81
N THR A 85 -11.42 2.74 -8.66
CA THR A 85 -10.23 2.77 -7.79
C THR A 85 -10.60 2.57 -6.33
N GLY A 86 -11.76 3.04 -5.88
CA GLY A 86 -12.31 2.74 -4.55
C GLY A 86 -12.53 1.24 -4.31
N TRP A 87 -13.09 0.52 -5.28
CA TRP A 87 -13.24 -0.94 -5.19
C TRP A 87 -11.90 -1.67 -5.12
N VAL A 88 -10.90 -1.24 -5.90
CA VAL A 88 -9.54 -1.78 -5.81
C VAL A 88 -8.97 -1.58 -4.40
N LEU A 89 -9.18 -0.41 -3.79
CA LEU A 89 -8.73 -0.14 -2.42
C LEU A 89 -9.45 -1.01 -1.38
N VAL A 90 -10.74 -1.27 -1.55
CA VAL A 90 -11.48 -2.18 -0.66
C VAL A 90 -10.90 -3.60 -0.74
N LEU A 91 -10.75 -4.14 -1.95
CA LEU A 91 -10.23 -5.49 -2.15
C LEU A 91 -8.81 -5.63 -1.60
N THR A 92 -7.92 -4.71 -1.98
CA THR A 92 -6.54 -4.72 -1.49
C THR A 92 -6.47 -4.51 0.03
N GLY A 93 -7.30 -3.63 0.61
CA GLY A 93 -7.39 -3.41 2.05
C GLY A 93 -7.79 -4.65 2.84
N VAL A 94 -8.80 -5.38 2.36
CA VAL A 94 -9.21 -6.66 2.96
C VAL A 94 -8.09 -7.69 2.86
N THR A 95 -7.45 -7.82 1.69
CA THR A 95 -6.33 -8.75 1.52
C THR A 95 -5.16 -8.42 2.45
N ILE A 96 -4.79 -7.14 2.59
CA ILE A 96 -3.73 -6.69 3.51
C ILE A 96 -4.07 -7.08 4.95
N ALA A 97 -5.31 -6.86 5.39
CA ALA A 97 -5.73 -7.18 6.75
C ALA A 97 -5.62 -8.68 7.04
N VAL A 98 -6.16 -9.52 6.15
CA VAL A 98 -6.12 -10.97 6.31
C VAL A 98 -4.69 -11.50 6.28
N THR A 99 -3.91 -11.11 5.27
CA THR A 99 -2.52 -11.57 5.12
C THR A 99 -1.61 -11.09 6.26
N GLY A 100 -1.83 -9.88 6.76
CA GLY A 100 -1.11 -9.33 7.92
C GLY A 100 -1.35 -10.15 9.18
N LEU A 101 -2.61 -10.53 9.43
CA LEU A 101 -2.95 -11.41 10.55
C LEU A 101 -2.32 -12.80 10.39
N VAL A 102 -2.39 -13.39 9.20
CA VAL A 102 -1.79 -14.70 8.92
C VAL A 102 -0.27 -14.70 9.17
N MET A 103 0.45 -13.65 8.77
CA MET A 103 1.90 -13.56 8.98
C MET A 103 2.32 -13.48 10.44
N VAL A 104 1.44 -13.01 11.34
CA VAL A 104 1.74 -12.87 12.77
C VAL A 104 1.18 -14.03 13.58
N ALA A 105 0.14 -14.70 13.07
CA ALA A 105 -0.53 -15.81 13.75
C ALA A 105 0.08 -17.19 13.44
N LEU A 106 0.82 -17.34 12.33
CA LEU A 106 1.48 -18.57 11.90
C LEU A 106 3.00 -18.37 11.84
#